data_AF-A0A2D5APW5-F1
#
_entry.id   AF-A0A2D5APW5-F1
#
_cell.length_a   1.000
_cell.length_b   1.000
_cell.length_c   1.000
_cell.angle_alpha   90.00
_cell.angle_beta   90.00
_cell.angle_gamma   90.00
#
_symmetry.space_group_name_H-M   'P 1'
#
loop_
_entity.id
_entity.type
_entity.pdbx_description
1 polymer ?
#
loop_
_entity_poly.entity_id
_entity_poly.type
_entity_poly.pdbx_seq_one_letter_code
_entity_poly.pdbx_strand_id
1 'polypeptide(L)'
;MKTQTRLFGRRRNQGYATVAIVAAVAMILISMMTYSLVGNLTSLESQVGAQIKQDYSQKEDALLSALLHVVPNKAIGAMQQGSAANPGNYTWEKIFEEAINLANAEQAADAIVISSLSLGDAITANTGDTSFESMNDFVGAAESLTWDNSTGNLVNGGNWYEYRMLINDDLKDGIPAPLRCDYDNYLLDKEYPLITFEKLHVYNYNSFHSRYYKGLNANTDSFPLYNLYEYPDVKFGYKRPGDNFVAKRNWWTFALTFGDHNSDATGVPPTTKNYVLSIYEVPSQLPLSASTTMA
;
A
#
# COMPACT_ATOMS: atom_id res chain seq x y z
N MET A 1 -92.81 47.49 -32.81
CA MET A 1 -92.27 46.12 -32.94
C MET A 1 -90.74 46.20 -32.89
N LYS A 2 -90.11 45.90 -31.75
CA LYS A 2 -88.65 45.81 -31.61
C LYS A 2 -88.32 44.42 -31.09
N THR A 3 -87.82 43.58 -31.98
CA THR A 3 -87.46 42.19 -31.73
C THR A 3 -86.07 42.16 -31.08
N GLN A 4 -85.95 41.49 -29.93
CA GLN A 4 -84.72 41.32 -29.17
C GLN A 4 -83.71 40.47 -29.93
N THR A 5 -82.52 41.02 -30.15
CA THR A 5 -81.34 40.28 -30.64
C THR A 5 -80.69 39.54 -29.47
N ARG A 6 -80.73 38.20 -29.48
CA ARG A 6 -80.00 37.37 -28.51
C ARG A 6 -78.48 37.48 -28.78
N LEU A 7 -77.76 38.09 -27.85
CA LEU A 7 -76.29 38.04 -27.81
C LEU A 7 -75.84 36.64 -27.38
N PHE A 8 -75.21 35.93 -28.32
CA PHE A 8 -74.54 34.65 -28.09
C PHE A 8 -73.48 34.77 -26.99
N GLY A 9 -73.57 33.90 -25.98
CA GLY A 9 -72.54 33.73 -24.95
C GLY A 9 -71.21 33.31 -25.56
N ARG A 10 -70.22 34.20 -25.51
CA ARG A 10 -68.87 33.97 -26.03
C ARG A 10 -68.01 33.30 -24.95
N ARG A 11 -67.68 32.02 -25.20
CA ARG A 11 -66.58 31.17 -24.68
C ARG A 11 -65.84 31.66 -23.42
N ARG A 12 -66.12 31.04 -22.27
CA ARG A 12 -65.36 31.18 -21.01
C ARG A 12 -64.49 29.96 -20.67
N ASN A 13 -63.98 29.25 -21.70
CA ASN A 13 -63.23 27.99 -21.52
C ASN A 13 -61.74 28.07 -21.94
N GLN A 14 -61.25 29.22 -22.42
CA GLN A 14 -59.85 29.35 -22.88
C GLN A 14 -58.83 29.55 -21.74
N GLY A 15 -59.27 29.95 -20.55
CA GLY A 15 -58.41 30.13 -19.36
C GLY A 15 -58.08 28.84 -18.60
N TYR A 16 -59.01 27.86 -18.58
CA TYR A 16 -58.78 26.60 -17.87
C TYR A 16 -57.79 25.68 -18.61
N ALA A 17 -57.84 25.66 -19.94
CA ALA A 17 -56.91 24.89 -20.75
C ALA A 17 -55.47 25.43 -20.66
N THR A 18 -55.31 26.76 -20.58
CA THR A 18 -53.99 27.38 -20.43
C THR A 18 -53.39 27.15 -19.05
N VAL A 19 -54.18 27.20 -17.97
CA VAL A 19 -53.72 26.84 -16.61
C VAL A 19 -53.31 25.36 -16.53
N ALA A 20 -54.09 24.45 -17.15
CA ALA A 20 -53.75 23.03 -17.19
C ALA A 20 -52.44 22.75 -17.97
N ILE A 21 -52.21 23.45 -19.08
CA ILE A 21 -50.97 23.34 -19.86
C ILE A 21 -49.77 23.86 -19.05
N VAL A 22 -49.90 25.02 -18.39
CA VAL A 22 -48.82 25.58 -17.56
C VAL A 22 -48.50 24.65 -16.39
N ALA A 23 -49.51 24.07 -15.72
CA ALA A 23 -49.31 23.11 -14.65
C ALA A 23 -48.63 21.83 -15.14
N ALA A 24 -49.01 21.30 -16.32
CA ALA A 24 -48.37 20.13 -16.91
C ALA A 24 -46.90 20.39 -17.28
N VAL A 25 -46.59 21.55 -17.87
CA VAL A 25 -45.21 21.95 -18.19
C VAL A 25 -44.39 22.14 -16.92
N ALA A 26 -44.95 22.77 -15.87
CA ALA A 26 -44.28 22.94 -14.59
C ALA A 26 -43.96 21.58 -13.93
N MET A 27 -44.89 20.61 -13.96
CA MET A 27 -44.63 19.27 -13.43
C MET A 27 -43.53 18.52 -14.21
N ILE A 28 -43.50 18.67 -15.54
CA ILE A 28 -42.45 18.06 -16.37
C ILE A 28 -41.08 18.68 -16.03
N LEU A 29 -41.00 20.01 -15.89
CA LEU A 29 -39.75 20.69 -15.54
C LEU A 29 -39.24 20.30 -14.15
N ILE A 30 -40.12 20.23 -13.15
CA ILE A 30 -39.76 19.79 -11.80
C ILE A 30 -39.28 18.34 -11.82
N SER A 31 -39.96 17.47 -12.58
CA SER A 31 -39.55 16.07 -12.73
C SER A 31 -38.17 15.97 -13.38
N MET A 32 -37.93 16.69 -14.47
CA MET A 32 -36.63 16.72 -15.15
C MET A 32 -35.51 17.26 -14.25
N MET A 33 -35.74 18.33 -13.50
CA MET A 33 -34.76 18.85 -12.53
C MET A 33 -34.48 17.83 -11.42
N THR A 34 -35.51 17.12 -10.95
CA THR A 34 -35.34 16.09 -9.91
C THR A 34 -34.51 14.92 -10.43
N TYR A 35 -34.81 14.41 -11.62
CA TYR A 35 -34.01 13.35 -12.26
C TYR A 35 -32.58 13.80 -12.53
N SER A 36 -32.38 15.02 -13.02
CA SER A 36 -31.04 15.56 -13.25
C SER A 36 -30.26 15.72 -11.94
N LEU A 37 -30.90 16.18 -10.87
CA LEU A 37 -30.26 16.33 -9.57
C LEU A 37 -29.85 14.98 -8.99
N VAL A 38 -30.75 13.99 -9.01
CA VAL A 38 -30.43 12.63 -8.55
C VAL A 38 -29.32 12.01 -9.39
N GLY A 39 -29.36 12.17 -10.72
CA GLY A 39 -28.30 11.69 -11.61
C GLY A 39 -26.95 12.38 -11.38
N ASN A 40 -26.96 13.68 -11.08
CA ASN A 40 -25.75 14.40 -10.75
C ASN A 40 -25.19 13.97 -9.39
N LEU A 41 -26.04 13.73 -8.39
CA LEU A 41 -25.61 13.26 -7.07
C LEU A 41 -24.93 11.88 -7.14
N THR A 42 -25.52 10.93 -7.87
CA THR A 42 -24.91 9.60 -8.03
C THR A 42 -23.61 9.65 -8.84
N SER A 43 -23.54 10.53 -9.84
CA SER A 43 -22.31 10.77 -10.60
C SER A 43 -21.21 11.37 -9.73
N LEU A 44 -21.54 12.36 -8.87
CA LEU A 44 -20.60 12.97 -7.93
C LEU A 44 -20.08 11.96 -6.91
N GLU A 45 -20.96 11.13 -6.34
CA GLU A 45 -20.56 10.08 -5.39
C GLU A 45 -19.59 9.07 -6.02
N SER A 46 -19.87 8.64 -7.26
CA SER A 46 -18.96 7.76 -8.01
C SER A 46 -17.61 8.42 -8.30
N GLN A 47 -17.61 9.71 -8.65
CA GLN A 47 -16.38 10.47 -8.90
C GLN A 47 -15.54 10.62 -7.64
N VAL A 48 -16.16 10.97 -6.50
CA VAL A 48 -15.48 11.09 -5.20
C VAL A 48 -14.89 9.74 -4.79
N GLY A 49 -15.65 8.65 -4.91
CA GLY A 49 -15.15 7.32 -4.59
C GLY A 49 -13.99 6.86 -5.48
N ALA A 50 -14.01 7.20 -6.77
CA ALA A 50 -12.91 6.93 -7.68
C ALA A 50 -11.67 7.78 -7.37
N GLN A 51 -11.86 9.06 -7.05
CA GLN A 51 -10.79 9.97 -6.69
C GLN A 51 -10.08 9.52 -5.41
N ILE A 52 -10.82 9.18 -4.35
CA ILE A 52 -10.25 8.70 -3.09
C ILE A 52 -9.41 7.43 -3.31
N LYS A 53 -9.88 6.50 -4.14
CA LYS A 53 -9.11 5.29 -4.47
C LYS A 53 -7.81 5.60 -5.22
N GLN A 54 -7.85 6.58 -6.11
CA GLN A 54 -6.66 7.04 -6.81
C GLN A 54 -5.66 7.69 -5.85
N ASP A 55 -6.15 8.53 -4.93
CA ASP A 55 -5.31 9.18 -3.91
C ASP A 55 -4.65 8.15 -2.99
N TYR A 56 -5.39 7.11 -2.58
CA TYR A 56 -4.83 5.99 -1.80
C TYR A 56 -3.77 5.20 -2.59
N SER A 57 -3.99 4.96 -3.89
CA SER A 57 -2.99 4.29 -4.73
C SER A 57 -1.72 5.13 -4.87
N GLN A 58 -1.83 6.45 -5.01
CA GLN A 58 -0.67 7.34 -5.08
C GLN A 58 0.09 7.36 -3.74
N LYS A 59 -0.63 7.32 -2.61
CA LYS A 59 -0.09 7.18 -1.24
C LYS A 59 0.68 5.88 -1.04
N GLU A 60 0.08 4.80 -1.46
CA GLU A 60 0.72 3.48 -1.47
C GLU A 60 2.03 3.52 -2.27
N ASP A 61 2.00 4.01 -3.51
CA ASP A 61 3.19 4.04 -4.36
C ASP A 61 4.32 4.92 -3.80
N ALA A 62 3.99 6.11 -3.28
CA ALA A 62 4.95 7.02 -2.67
C ALA A 62 5.62 6.39 -1.43
N LEU A 63 4.82 5.76 -0.55
CA LEU A 63 5.36 5.11 0.63
C LEU A 63 6.21 3.88 0.29
N LEU A 64 5.75 3.03 -0.63
CA LEU A 64 6.52 1.86 -1.05
C LEU A 64 7.85 2.29 -1.70
N SER A 65 7.84 3.35 -2.51
CA SER A 65 9.06 3.95 -3.06
C SER A 65 10.00 4.46 -1.96
N ALA A 66 9.48 5.19 -0.98
CA ALA A 66 10.26 5.67 0.16
C ALA A 66 10.88 4.51 0.97
N LEU A 67 10.13 3.44 1.24
CA LEU A 67 10.62 2.25 1.93
C LEU A 67 11.76 1.55 1.18
N LEU A 68 11.70 1.49 -0.16
CA LEU A 68 12.78 0.94 -0.97
C LEU A 68 14.10 1.72 -0.83
N HIS A 69 14.05 3.00 -0.48
CA HIS A 69 15.23 3.82 -0.23
C HIS A 69 15.69 3.80 1.23
N VAL A 70 14.76 3.82 2.19
CA VAL A 70 15.08 3.91 3.62
C VAL A 70 15.56 2.57 4.18
N VAL A 71 14.85 1.47 3.89
CA VAL A 71 15.09 0.18 4.54
C VAL A 71 16.51 -0.35 4.28
N PRO A 72 17.04 -0.39 3.04
CA PRO A 72 18.39 -0.90 2.81
C PRO A 72 19.46 -0.11 3.56
N ASN A 73 19.34 1.23 3.61
CA ASN A 73 20.28 2.09 4.31
C ASN A 73 20.26 1.83 5.83
N LYS A 74 19.07 1.66 6.40
CA LYS A 74 18.89 1.38 7.83
C LYS A 74 19.34 -0.03 8.19
N ALA A 75 19.05 -1.03 7.36
CA ALA A 75 19.52 -2.39 7.53
C ALA A 75 21.05 -2.48 7.48
N ILE A 76 21.69 -1.80 6.52
CA ILE A 76 23.16 -1.72 6.44
C ILE A 76 23.72 -0.98 7.66
N GLY A 77 23.12 0.14 8.06
CA GLY A 77 23.51 0.87 9.25
C GLY A 77 23.42 0.05 10.54
N ALA A 78 22.38 -0.77 10.69
CA ALA A 78 22.21 -1.68 11.83
C ALA A 78 23.33 -2.74 11.89
N MET A 79 23.85 -3.17 10.73
CA MET A 79 24.95 -4.13 10.64
C MET A 79 26.35 -3.54 10.87
N GLN A 80 26.49 -2.20 10.93
CA GLN A 80 27.79 -1.57 11.13
C GLN A 80 28.28 -1.71 12.57
N GLN A 81 29.60 -1.84 12.75
CA GLN A 81 30.20 -1.85 14.06
C GLN A 81 29.89 -0.54 14.81
N GLY A 82 29.33 -0.64 16.01
CA GLY A 82 28.93 0.51 16.82
C GLY A 82 27.49 0.99 16.60
N SER A 83 26.70 0.34 15.74
CA SER A 83 25.27 0.61 15.55
C SER A 83 24.46 0.53 16.84
N ALA A 84 24.87 -0.36 17.76
CA ALA A 84 24.29 -0.51 19.10
C ALA A 84 24.42 0.74 19.99
N ALA A 85 25.20 1.75 19.61
CA ALA A 85 25.25 3.04 20.32
C ALA A 85 24.00 3.90 20.09
N ASN A 86 23.25 3.67 19.00
CA ASN A 86 21.99 4.35 18.71
C ASN A 86 20.96 3.37 18.10
N PRO A 87 20.51 2.37 18.88
CA PRO A 87 19.67 1.28 18.35
C PRO A 87 18.31 1.81 17.86
N GLY A 88 17.73 2.79 18.54
CA GLY A 88 16.44 3.38 18.18
C GLY A 88 16.38 4.00 16.79
N ASN A 89 17.53 4.28 16.15
CA ASN A 89 17.56 4.83 14.80
C ASN A 89 17.36 3.79 13.69
N TYR A 90 17.44 2.50 14.03
CA TYR A 90 17.42 1.39 13.08
C TYR A 90 16.20 0.47 13.25
N THR A 91 15.25 0.84 14.11
CA THR A 91 14.03 0.06 14.33
C THR A 91 13.06 0.19 13.15
N TRP A 92 12.17 -0.78 13.01
CA TRP A 92 11.08 -0.72 12.02
C TRP A 92 10.21 0.52 12.21
N GLU A 93 9.93 0.91 13.45
CA GLU A 93 9.19 2.15 13.75
C GLU A 93 9.88 3.37 13.14
N LYS A 94 11.18 3.54 13.35
CA LYS A 94 11.90 4.69 12.78
C LYS A 94 11.97 4.63 11.25
N ILE A 95 12.10 3.43 10.69
CA ILE A 95 12.08 3.21 9.23
C ILE A 95 10.75 3.65 8.62
N PHE A 96 9.63 3.22 9.20
CA PHE A 96 8.30 3.60 8.71
C PHE A 96 8.01 5.08 8.94
N GLU A 97 8.41 5.66 10.07
CA GLU A 97 8.28 7.10 10.32
C GLU A 97 9.03 7.94 9.28
N GLU A 98 10.30 7.58 8.98
CA GLU A 98 11.09 8.26 7.95
C GLU A 98 10.49 8.07 6.55
N ALA A 99 10.00 6.87 6.23
CA ALA A 99 9.36 6.61 4.96
C ALA A 99 8.05 7.38 4.78
N ILE A 100 7.23 7.50 5.83
CA ILE A 100 6.00 8.31 5.84
C ILE A 100 6.33 9.79 5.65
N ASN A 101 7.34 10.30 6.35
CA ASN A 101 7.77 11.70 6.21
C ASN A 101 8.25 12.00 4.78
N LEU A 102 9.00 11.07 4.16
CA LEU A 102 9.45 11.20 2.78
C LEU A 102 8.27 11.13 1.80
N ALA A 103 7.36 10.16 1.99
CA ALA A 103 6.18 10.02 1.15
C ALA A 103 5.23 11.24 1.23
N ASN A 104 5.01 11.77 2.43
CA ASN A 104 4.23 13.00 2.61
C ASN A 104 4.89 14.20 1.94
N ALA A 105 6.22 14.31 1.98
CA ALA A 105 6.95 15.36 1.27
C ALA A 105 6.86 15.23 -0.26
N GLU A 106 6.73 14.02 -0.81
CA GLU A 106 6.52 13.79 -2.24
C GLU A 106 5.09 14.15 -2.70
N GLN A 107 4.11 14.10 -1.80
CA GLN A 107 2.70 14.29 -2.12
C GLN A 107 2.14 15.67 -1.82
N ALA A 108 2.63 16.31 -0.75
CA ALA A 108 2.19 17.63 -0.38
C ALA A 108 2.90 18.67 -1.27
N ALA A 109 2.14 19.64 -1.78
CA ALA A 109 2.75 20.87 -2.25
C ALA A 109 3.45 21.52 -1.05
N ASP A 110 4.73 21.84 -1.22
CA ASP A 110 5.55 22.43 -0.15
C ASP A 110 4.80 23.60 0.52
N ALA A 111 4.76 23.62 1.86
CA ALA A 111 4.10 24.66 2.63
C ALA A 111 4.63 26.06 2.26
N ILE A 112 5.88 26.15 1.83
CA ILE A 112 6.49 27.38 1.32
C ILE A 112 5.82 27.79 0.00
N VAL A 113 5.55 26.86 -0.91
CA VAL A 113 4.89 27.12 -2.19
C VAL A 113 3.43 27.52 -1.96
N ILE A 114 2.70 26.82 -1.09
CA ILE A 114 1.31 27.17 -0.73
C ILE A 114 1.24 28.57 -0.11
N SER A 115 2.15 28.89 0.81
CA SER A 115 2.22 30.22 1.42
C SER A 115 2.61 31.31 0.41
N SER A 116 3.54 31.03 -0.51
CA SER A 116 3.96 31.96 -1.56
C SER A 116 2.88 32.24 -2.59
N LEU A 117 2.01 31.27 -2.85
CA LEU A 117 0.88 31.37 -3.75
C LEU A 117 -0.38 31.91 -3.06
N SER A 118 -0.33 32.22 -1.75
CA SER A 118 -1.48 32.67 -0.94
C SER A 118 -2.69 31.72 -1.03
N LEU A 119 -2.43 30.42 -1.18
CA LEU A 119 -3.46 29.39 -1.34
C LEU A 119 -3.92 28.81 0.02
N GLY A 120 -3.63 29.48 1.14
CA GLY A 120 -3.97 28.99 2.48
C GLY A 120 -5.48 28.79 2.72
N ASP A 121 -6.33 29.51 1.98
CA ASP A 121 -7.80 29.38 2.01
C ASP A 121 -8.36 28.63 0.79
N ALA A 122 -7.50 28.09 -0.08
CA ALA A 122 -7.97 27.36 -1.25
C ALA A 122 -8.60 26.04 -0.82
N ILE A 123 -9.80 25.75 -1.34
CA ILE A 123 -10.43 24.44 -1.18
C ILE A 123 -9.59 23.45 -1.97
N THR A 124 -8.73 22.71 -1.28
CA THR A 124 -7.93 21.65 -1.88
C THR A 124 -8.87 20.58 -2.39
N ALA A 125 -8.83 20.30 -3.70
CA ALA A 125 -9.59 19.20 -4.30
C ALA A 125 -9.08 17.81 -3.84
N ASN A 126 -7.98 17.77 -3.08
CA ASN A 126 -7.43 16.56 -2.47
C ASN A 126 -8.14 16.32 -1.13
N THR A 127 -9.37 15.82 -1.18
CA THR A 127 -10.16 15.48 0.03
C THR A 127 -9.58 14.29 0.81
N GLY A 128 -8.48 13.68 0.34
CA GLY A 128 -7.66 12.72 1.07
C GLY A 128 -6.56 13.35 1.91
N ASP A 129 -6.48 14.68 2.01
CA ASP A 129 -5.50 15.47 2.77
C ASP A 129 -5.68 15.40 4.30
N THR A 130 -5.80 14.19 4.83
CA THR A 130 -5.37 13.92 6.21
C THR A 130 -3.95 13.42 6.09
N SER A 131 -2.98 14.21 6.56
CA SER A 131 -1.64 13.72 6.85
C SER A 131 -1.75 12.44 7.70
N PHE A 132 -0.91 11.43 7.45
CA PHE A 132 -0.83 10.26 8.33
C PHE A 132 -0.38 10.73 9.72
N GLU A 133 -1.33 11.00 10.63
CA GLU A 133 -1.02 11.58 11.94
C GLU A 133 -0.30 10.59 12.87
N SER A 134 -0.52 9.28 12.67
CA SER A 134 0.10 8.21 13.44
C SER A 134 0.36 6.98 12.57
N MET A 135 1.61 6.49 12.60
CA MET A 135 2.03 5.26 11.93
C MET A 135 1.17 4.04 12.37
N ASN A 136 0.75 4.00 13.63
CA ASN A 136 0.04 2.85 14.22
C ASN A 136 -1.37 2.64 13.67
N ASP A 137 -1.95 3.66 13.04
CA ASP A 137 -3.30 3.56 12.45
C ASP A 137 -3.26 2.98 11.04
N PHE A 138 -2.06 2.92 10.45
CA PHE A 138 -1.86 2.67 9.04
C PHE A 138 -0.95 1.47 8.75
N VAL A 139 0.10 1.29 9.54
CA VAL A 139 1.07 0.18 9.41
C VAL A 139 0.82 -0.85 10.50
N GLY A 140 0.78 -2.12 10.12
CA GLY A 140 0.74 -3.23 11.07
C GLY A 140 1.44 -4.47 10.54
N ALA A 141 1.62 -5.46 11.40
CA ALA A 141 2.06 -6.79 10.98
C ALA A 141 1.05 -7.43 10.01
N ALA A 142 1.55 -8.16 9.00
CA ALA A 142 0.70 -8.83 8.02
C ALA A 142 -0.18 -9.94 8.64
N GLU A 143 0.30 -10.55 9.72
CA GLU A 143 -0.50 -11.45 10.55
C GLU A 143 -0.32 -11.12 12.03
N SER A 144 -1.44 -10.91 12.73
CA SER A 144 -1.45 -10.63 14.16
C SER A 144 -1.10 -11.89 14.96
N LEU A 145 0.09 -11.88 15.57
CA LEU A 145 0.52 -12.93 16.48
C LEU A 145 -0.24 -12.79 17.80
N THR A 146 -1.31 -13.56 18.00
CA THR A 146 -2.00 -13.65 19.30
C THR A 146 -1.34 -14.65 20.28
N TRP A 147 -0.12 -15.13 20.02
CA TRP A 147 0.58 -16.06 20.94
C TRP A 147 1.65 -15.39 21.81
N ASP A 148 2.41 -14.42 21.29
CA ASP A 148 3.18 -13.52 22.14
C ASP A 148 2.36 -12.24 22.30
N ASN A 149 2.12 -11.79 23.52
CA ASN A 149 1.38 -10.55 23.79
C ASN A 149 2.12 -9.28 23.29
N SER A 150 2.87 -9.34 22.19
CA SER A 150 3.41 -8.18 21.49
C SER A 150 2.33 -7.59 20.59
N THR A 151 1.29 -7.02 21.20
CA THR A 151 0.55 -5.91 20.60
C THR A 151 1.57 -4.79 20.35
N GLY A 152 1.97 -4.58 19.08
CA GLY A 152 2.90 -3.50 18.72
C GLY A 152 3.93 -3.81 17.63
N ASN A 153 4.04 -5.05 17.12
CA ASN A 153 4.97 -5.32 16.02
C ASN A 153 4.40 -4.80 14.70
N LEU A 154 5.20 -4.03 13.97
CA LEU A 154 4.85 -3.48 12.66
C LEU A 154 5.07 -4.49 11.53
N VAL A 155 5.85 -5.54 11.79
CA VAL A 155 6.41 -6.43 10.77
C VAL A 155 6.49 -7.87 11.29
N ASN A 156 6.19 -8.86 10.43
CA ASN A 156 6.56 -10.25 10.65
C ASN A 156 7.86 -10.57 9.88
N GLY A 157 8.83 -11.19 10.55
CA GLY A 157 10.08 -11.62 9.93
C GLY A 157 9.89 -12.85 9.03
N GLY A 158 10.67 -12.95 7.95
CA GLY A 158 10.67 -14.10 7.04
C GLY A 158 11.32 -15.35 7.62
N ASN A 159 10.90 -15.77 8.81
CA ASN A 159 11.52 -16.84 9.58
C ASN A 159 10.55 -17.96 9.95
N TRP A 160 11.10 -19.11 10.31
CA TRP A 160 10.32 -20.32 10.62
C TRP A 160 9.49 -20.24 11.92
N TYR A 161 9.81 -19.31 12.83
CA TYR A 161 9.07 -19.10 14.07
C TYR A 161 7.75 -18.35 13.82
N GLU A 162 7.62 -17.63 12.70
CA GLU A 162 6.37 -17.03 12.21
C GLU A 162 5.40 -18.09 11.64
N TYR A 163 5.17 -19.18 12.37
CA TYR A 163 4.41 -20.34 11.90
C TYR A 163 2.99 -19.97 11.46
N ARG A 164 2.37 -18.97 12.12
CA ARG A 164 1.00 -18.52 11.82
C ARG A 164 0.91 -17.87 10.45
N MET A 165 1.81 -16.95 10.15
CA MET A 165 1.96 -16.37 8.81
C MET A 165 2.20 -17.46 7.76
N LEU A 166 3.04 -18.46 8.09
CA LEU A 166 3.39 -19.55 7.17
C LEU A 166 2.24 -20.53 6.90
N ILE A 167 1.23 -20.62 7.77
CA ILE A 167 0.05 -21.50 7.60
C ILE A 167 -1.21 -20.74 7.19
N ASN A 168 -1.21 -19.41 7.26
CA ASN A 168 -2.35 -18.58 6.91
C ASN A 168 -2.69 -18.76 5.41
N ASP A 169 -3.95 -19.06 5.12
CA ASP A 169 -4.41 -19.39 3.77
C ASP A 169 -4.32 -18.22 2.79
N ASP A 170 -4.41 -16.98 3.28
CA ASP A 170 -4.33 -15.76 2.47
C ASP A 170 -2.88 -15.36 2.16
N LEU A 171 -1.91 -15.76 3.00
CA LEU A 171 -0.50 -15.35 2.89
C LEU A 171 0.44 -16.44 2.38
N LYS A 172 0.18 -17.72 2.69
CA LYS A 172 1.10 -18.86 2.45
C LYS A 172 1.59 -18.96 1.00
N ASP A 173 0.74 -18.62 0.03
CA ASP A 173 1.05 -18.73 -1.40
C ASP A 173 1.70 -17.45 -1.97
N GLY A 174 1.67 -16.33 -1.23
CA GLY A 174 2.33 -15.08 -1.61
C GLY A 174 3.74 -14.93 -1.05
N ILE A 175 4.06 -15.61 0.06
CA ILE A 175 5.33 -15.42 0.78
C ILE A 175 6.47 -16.35 0.30
N PRO A 176 7.74 -15.94 0.47
CA PRO A 176 8.92 -16.74 0.11
C PRO A 176 9.20 -17.87 1.11
N ALA A 177 10.19 -18.71 0.82
CA ALA A 177 10.71 -19.68 1.77
C ALA A 177 11.26 -18.99 3.04
N PRO A 178 10.86 -19.41 4.26
CA PRO A 178 11.36 -18.84 5.50
C PRO A 178 12.78 -19.30 5.82
N LEU A 179 13.48 -18.49 6.61
CA LEU A 179 14.80 -18.81 7.16
C LEU A 179 14.67 -19.34 8.59
N ARG A 180 15.52 -20.31 8.94
CA ARG A 180 15.76 -20.74 10.30
C ARG A 180 16.69 -19.76 11.01
N CYS A 181 16.36 -19.39 12.23
CA CYS A 181 17.21 -18.64 13.13
C CYS A 181 16.96 -19.09 14.57
N ASP A 182 17.80 -18.63 15.50
CA ASP A 182 17.59 -18.81 16.94
C ASP A 182 16.51 -17.87 17.47
N TYR A 183 15.94 -18.21 18.63
CA TYR A 183 14.78 -17.49 19.19
C TYR A 183 15.08 -16.01 19.50
N ASP A 184 16.29 -15.69 19.97
CA ASP A 184 16.67 -14.30 20.25
C ASP A 184 16.74 -13.46 18.96
N ASN A 185 17.30 -14.03 17.89
CA ASN A 185 17.31 -13.40 16.57
C ASN A 185 15.90 -13.23 16.00
N TYR A 186 15.00 -14.18 16.26
CA TYR A 186 13.58 -14.06 15.90
C TYR A 186 12.92 -12.86 16.56
N LEU A 187 13.13 -12.66 17.87
CA LEU A 187 12.59 -11.51 18.59
C LEU A 187 13.20 -10.19 18.08
N LEU A 188 14.50 -10.16 17.83
CA LEU A 188 15.18 -8.99 17.26
C LEU A 188 14.69 -8.66 15.85
N ASP A 189 14.35 -9.65 15.04
CA ASP A 189 13.87 -9.46 13.65
C ASP A 189 12.51 -8.75 13.57
N LYS A 190 11.75 -8.74 14.66
CA LYS A 190 10.49 -8.00 14.79
C LYS A 190 10.69 -6.52 15.06
N GLU A 191 11.83 -6.15 15.65
CA GLU A 191 12.16 -4.77 16.00
C GLU A 191 13.11 -4.14 14.98
N TYR A 192 14.02 -4.92 14.41
CA TYR A 192 15.06 -4.48 13.48
C TYR A 192 15.02 -5.26 12.15
N PRO A 193 15.43 -4.66 11.03
CA PRO A 193 15.66 -5.37 9.77
C PRO A 193 16.95 -6.22 9.86
N LEU A 194 16.86 -7.34 10.59
CA LEU A 194 18.02 -8.15 10.93
C LEU A 194 18.53 -8.96 9.72
N ILE A 195 19.78 -8.72 9.35
CA ILE A 195 20.49 -9.45 8.31
C ILE A 195 21.73 -10.06 8.97
N THR A 196 21.80 -11.40 9.03
CA THR A 196 22.86 -12.13 9.76
C THR A 196 23.20 -13.45 9.08
N PHE A 197 24.42 -13.93 9.28
CA PHE A 197 24.87 -15.26 8.84
C PHE A 197 24.24 -16.41 9.64
N GLU A 198 23.66 -16.11 10.80
CA GLU A 198 22.97 -17.09 11.65
C GLU A 198 21.57 -17.46 11.10
N LYS A 199 21.03 -16.64 10.19
CA LYS A 199 19.84 -16.97 9.41
C LYS A 199 20.22 -17.91 8.27
N LEU A 200 19.71 -19.13 8.32
CA LEU A 200 19.98 -20.21 7.37
C LEU A 200 18.69 -20.68 6.71
N HIS A 201 18.76 -21.29 5.54
CA HIS A 201 17.62 -21.98 4.96
C HIS A 201 17.23 -23.19 5.83
N VAL A 202 15.94 -23.48 5.91
CA VAL A 202 15.44 -24.64 6.65
C VAL A 202 15.96 -25.92 5.99
N TYR A 203 16.48 -26.84 6.80
CA TYR A 203 16.98 -28.14 6.34
C TYR A 203 15.89 -28.92 5.60
N ASN A 204 16.27 -29.51 4.46
CA ASN A 204 15.40 -30.35 3.64
C ASN A 204 15.31 -31.79 4.20
N TYR A 205 16.07 -32.10 5.25
CA TYR A 205 16.05 -33.39 5.93
C TYR A 205 14.70 -33.66 6.63
N ASN A 206 13.72 -34.13 5.85
CA ASN A 206 12.35 -34.57 6.21
C ASN A 206 11.22 -33.52 6.18
N SER A 207 11.40 -32.33 5.60
CA SER A 207 10.30 -31.36 5.48
C SER A 207 9.42 -31.64 4.25
N PHE A 208 8.27 -32.31 4.45
CA PHE A 208 7.29 -32.61 3.39
C PHE A 208 6.53 -31.40 2.80
N HIS A 209 6.80 -30.19 3.30
CA HIS A 209 5.98 -29.01 2.97
C HIS A 209 6.71 -28.03 2.04
N SER A 210 6.18 -27.91 0.82
CA SER A 210 6.68 -27.05 -0.27
C SER A 210 6.98 -25.60 0.11
N ARG A 211 6.31 -25.09 1.14
CA ARG A 211 6.52 -23.73 1.66
C ARG A 211 7.96 -23.46 2.13
N TYR A 212 8.69 -24.46 2.62
CA TYR A 212 10.04 -24.27 3.16
C TYR A 212 11.13 -24.16 2.08
N TYR A 213 10.82 -24.53 0.84
CA TYR A 213 11.76 -24.57 -0.27
C TYR A 213 11.21 -23.87 -1.53
N LYS A 214 10.16 -23.06 -1.34
CA LYS A 214 9.52 -22.31 -2.42
C LYS A 214 10.47 -21.31 -3.06
N GLY A 215 10.68 -21.44 -4.36
CA GLY A 215 11.57 -20.57 -5.14
C GLY A 215 13.06 -20.83 -4.91
N LEU A 216 13.42 -21.94 -4.26
CA LEU A 216 14.81 -22.38 -4.09
C LEU A 216 15.15 -23.45 -5.13
N ASN A 217 16.26 -23.26 -5.83
CA ASN A 217 16.70 -24.13 -6.93
C ASN A 217 17.90 -25.03 -6.58
N ALA A 218 18.37 -25.02 -5.31
CA ALA A 218 19.37 -25.95 -4.80
C ALA A 218 18.96 -26.56 -3.45
N ASN A 219 19.57 -27.70 -3.11
CA ASN A 219 19.34 -28.38 -1.83
C ASN A 219 19.85 -27.53 -0.65
N THR A 220 18.96 -27.22 0.29
CA THR A 220 19.27 -26.42 1.49
C THR A 220 20.19 -27.14 2.49
N ASP A 221 20.25 -28.47 2.47
CA ASP A 221 21.17 -29.23 3.33
C ASP A 221 22.62 -29.06 2.88
N SER A 222 22.85 -29.00 1.56
CA SER A 222 24.18 -28.77 0.97
C SER A 222 24.56 -27.28 0.98
N PHE A 223 23.56 -26.41 0.87
CA PHE A 223 23.74 -24.96 0.76
C PHE A 223 22.83 -24.21 1.74
N PRO A 224 23.12 -24.28 3.06
CA PRO A 224 22.24 -23.71 4.07
C PRO A 224 22.30 -22.17 4.11
N LEU A 225 23.44 -21.58 3.76
CA LEU A 225 23.61 -20.12 3.86
C LEU A 225 23.11 -19.39 2.61
N TYR A 226 23.59 -19.76 1.42
CA TYR A 226 23.21 -19.17 0.14
C TYR A 226 22.60 -20.22 -0.76
N ASN A 227 21.52 -19.90 -1.46
CA ASN A 227 20.84 -20.82 -2.38
C ASN A 227 20.75 -20.21 -3.79
N LEU A 228 20.29 -21.00 -4.76
CA LEU A 228 19.97 -20.54 -6.10
C LEU A 228 18.55 -19.99 -6.13
N TYR A 229 18.42 -18.74 -6.56
CA TYR A 229 17.16 -18.06 -6.81
C TYR A 229 17.06 -17.68 -8.28
N GLU A 230 15.83 -17.58 -8.80
CA GLU A 230 15.59 -16.90 -10.07
C GLU A 230 15.82 -15.40 -9.89
N TYR A 231 16.63 -14.82 -10.77
CA TYR A 231 16.94 -13.39 -10.73
C TYR A 231 15.67 -12.59 -11.04
N PRO A 232 15.24 -11.70 -10.14
CA PRO A 232 14.02 -10.94 -10.35
C PRO A 232 14.19 -9.94 -11.50
N ASP A 233 13.09 -9.44 -12.05
CA ASP A 233 13.13 -8.38 -13.06
C ASP A 233 13.50 -7.03 -12.43
N VAL A 234 14.78 -6.90 -12.10
CA VAL A 234 15.37 -5.71 -11.49
C VAL A 234 16.50 -5.18 -12.36
N LYS A 235 16.47 -3.87 -12.60
CA LYS A 235 17.37 -3.17 -13.54
C LYS A 235 18.81 -2.99 -13.04
N PHE A 236 19.24 -3.77 -12.05
CA PHE A 236 20.62 -3.77 -11.54
C PHE A 236 21.64 -4.40 -12.50
N GLY A 237 21.18 -5.15 -13.51
CA GLY A 237 22.05 -5.68 -14.56
C GLY A 237 23.03 -6.77 -14.12
N TYR A 238 22.82 -7.41 -12.96
CA TYR A 238 23.70 -8.47 -12.45
C TYR A 238 23.53 -9.80 -13.21
N LYS A 239 22.29 -10.15 -13.57
CA LYS A 239 21.93 -11.25 -14.47
C LYS A 239 20.70 -10.89 -15.30
N ARG A 240 20.31 -11.73 -16.26
CA ARG A 240 19.04 -11.57 -16.97
C ARG A 240 17.90 -12.01 -16.05
N PRO A 241 16.74 -11.33 -16.07
CA PRO A 241 15.55 -11.78 -15.35
C PRO A 241 15.23 -13.25 -15.70
N GLY A 242 14.97 -14.07 -14.68
CA GLY A 242 14.74 -15.51 -14.81
C GLY A 242 15.99 -16.39 -14.77
N ASP A 243 17.20 -15.84 -14.95
CA ASP A 243 18.43 -16.61 -14.79
C ASP A 243 18.69 -16.91 -13.31
N ASN A 244 19.20 -18.10 -12.99
CA ASN A 244 19.55 -18.44 -11.61
C ASN A 244 20.77 -17.66 -11.12
N PHE A 245 20.70 -17.12 -9.91
CA PHE A 245 21.82 -16.50 -9.20
C PHE A 245 21.93 -17.00 -7.77
N VAL A 246 23.16 -16.96 -7.23
CA VAL A 246 23.43 -17.34 -5.84
C VAL A 246 23.14 -16.15 -4.95
N ALA A 247 22.24 -16.32 -3.98
CA ALA A 247 21.91 -15.30 -3.00
C ALA A 247 21.30 -15.92 -1.72
N LYS A 248 21.10 -15.11 -0.70
CA LYS A 248 20.23 -15.38 0.44
C LYS A 248 19.17 -14.29 0.49
N ARG A 249 17.89 -14.66 0.50
CA ARG A 249 16.78 -13.71 0.53
C ARG A 249 16.33 -13.50 1.97
N ASN A 250 16.66 -12.35 2.55
CA ASN A 250 16.01 -11.90 3.78
C ASN A 250 14.74 -11.16 3.39
N TRP A 251 13.64 -11.44 4.07
CA TRP A 251 12.36 -10.84 3.74
C TRP A 251 11.53 -10.62 4.99
N TRP A 252 10.59 -9.71 4.87
CA TRP A 252 9.71 -9.26 5.94
C TRP A 252 8.34 -8.95 5.35
N THR A 253 7.30 -9.06 6.16
CA THR A 253 5.93 -8.74 5.74
C THR A 253 5.29 -7.72 6.65
N PHE A 254 4.49 -6.87 6.04
CA PHE A 254 3.73 -5.83 6.73
C PHE A 254 2.42 -5.59 5.97
N ALA A 255 1.44 -5.07 6.70
CA ALA A 255 0.15 -4.65 6.18
C ALA A 255 0.07 -3.13 6.20
N LEU A 256 -0.52 -2.58 5.14
CA LEU A 256 -0.93 -1.18 5.07
C LEU A 256 -2.45 -1.12 4.99
N THR A 257 -3.08 -0.36 5.89
CA THR A 257 -4.54 -0.20 5.96
C THR A 257 -4.91 1.23 5.59
N PHE A 258 -5.54 1.40 4.43
CA PHE A 258 -5.98 2.71 3.95
C PHE A 258 -7.46 2.94 4.25
N GLY A 259 -7.80 4.16 4.68
CA GLY A 259 -9.17 4.63 4.80
C GLY A 259 -9.91 4.25 6.07
N ASP A 260 -9.26 3.59 7.04
CA ASP A 260 -9.89 3.22 8.31
C ASP A 260 -10.29 4.47 9.12
N HIS A 261 -9.34 5.40 9.25
CA HIS A 261 -9.50 6.66 10.00
C HIS A 261 -10.48 7.65 9.37
N ASN A 262 -10.77 7.51 8.07
CA ASN A 262 -11.65 8.40 7.31
C ASN A 262 -12.92 7.69 6.80
N SER A 263 -13.17 6.45 7.21
CA SER A 263 -14.29 5.64 6.71
C SER A 263 -15.65 6.29 6.98
N ASP A 264 -15.82 6.89 8.16
CA ASP A 264 -17.02 7.63 8.57
C ASP A 264 -17.25 8.92 7.76
N ALA A 265 -16.17 9.58 7.33
CA ALA A 265 -16.24 10.83 6.58
C ALA A 265 -16.41 10.60 5.07
N THR A 266 -15.80 9.53 4.54
CA THR A 266 -15.74 9.25 3.11
C THR A 266 -16.76 8.23 2.63
N GLY A 267 -17.29 7.39 3.51
CA GLY A 267 -18.16 6.27 3.16
C GLY A 267 -17.46 5.17 2.35
N VAL A 268 -16.13 5.26 2.16
CA VAL A 268 -15.32 4.26 1.45
C VAL A 268 -14.82 3.25 2.49
N PRO A 269 -15.04 1.93 2.28
CA PRO A 269 -14.58 0.92 3.22
C PRO A 269 -13.04 0.87 3.24
N PRO A 270 -12.44 0.61 4.41
CA PRO A 270 -11.00 0.48 4.52
C PRO A 270 -10.48 -0.68 3.68
N THR A 271 -9.27 -0.52 3.15
CA THR A 271 -8.59 -1.55 2.37
C THR A 271 -7.23 -1.87 2.99
N THR A 272 -7.06 -3.10 3.45
CA THR A 272 -5.78 -3.62 3.93
C THR A 272 -5.08 -4.40 2.82
N LYS A 273 -3.80 -4.11 2.60
CA LYS A 273 -2.94 -4.82 1.66
C LYS A 273 -1.67 -5.31 2.34
N ASN A 274 -1.28 -6.54 2.04
CA ASN A 274 -0.08 -7.17 2.59
C ASN A 274 1.07 -7.10 1.59
N TYR A 275 2.25 -6.73 2.07
CA TYR A 275 3.46 -6.60 1.26
C TYR A 275 4.57 -7.49 1.77
N VAL A 276 5.45 -7.88 0.85
CA VAL A 276 6.69 -8.59 1.16
C VAL A 276 7.86 -7.70 0.74
N LEU A 277 8.63 -7.21 1.70
CA LEU A 277 9.91 -6.59 1.43
C LEU A 277 10.98 -7.66 1.34
N SER A 278 11.92 -7.54 0.41
CA SER A 278 13.01 -8.52 0.27
C SER A 278 14.34 -7.86 -0.04
N ILE A 279 15.37 -8.27 0.70
CA ILE A 279 16.76 -7.91 0.48
C ILE A 279 17.52 -9.18 0.11
N TYR A 280 18.13 -9.18 -1.07
CA TYR A 280 18.97 -10.29 -1.54
C TYR A 280 20.43 -10.02 -1.17
N GLU A 281 20.97 -10.83 -0.27
CA GLU A 281 22.40 -10.89 -0.02
C GLU A 281 23.07 -11.69 -1.13
N VAL A 282 23.83 -11.00 -1.97
CA VAL A 282 24.62 -11.63 -3.02
C VAL A 282 26.06 -11.72 -2.53
N PRO A 283 26.68 -12.91 -2.49
CA PRO A 283 28.07 -13.03 -2.10
C PRO A 283 28.95 -12.23 -3.06
N SER A 284 29.90 -11.46 -2.53
CA SER A 284 30.80 -10.66 -3.36
C SER A 284 31.51 -11.57 -4.36
N GLN A 285 31.25 -11.38 -5.64
CA GLN A 285 32.14 -11.92 -6.65
C GLN A 285 33.40 -11.05 -6.59
N LEU A 286 34.57 -11.66 -6.36
CA LEU A 286 35.84 -11.01 -6.69
C LEU A 286 35.66 -10.35 -8.06
N PRO A 287 36.07 -9.08 -8.27
CA PRO A 287 36.06 -8.52 -9.60
C PRO A 287 36.80 -9.51 -10.48
N LEU A 288 36.07 -10.13 -11.42
CA LEU A 288 36.70 -10.74 -12.58
C LEU A 288 37.57 -9.63 -13.11
N SER A 289 38.88 -9.79 -12.90
CA SER A 289 39.91 -8.90 -13.38
C SER A 289 39.46 -8.36 -14.71
N ALA A 290 39.44 -7.04 -14.87
CA ALA A 290 39.32 -6.43 -16.18
C ALA A 290 40.43 -7.02 -17.04
N SER A 291 40.15 -8.15 -17.68
CA SER A 291 40.85 -8.67 -18.83
C SER A 291 40.54 -7.66 -19.91
N THR A 292 41.27 -6.55 -19.80
CA THR A 292 41.47 -5.59 -20.86
C THR A 292 42.01 -6.44 -22.00
N THR A 293 41.13 -6.77 -22.94
CA THR A 293 41.51 -7.26 -24.26
C THR A 293 42.43 -6.21 -24.87
N MET A 294 43.72 -6.40 -24.67
CA MET A 294 44.76 -5.92 -25.56
C MET A 294 45.14 -7.12 -26.42
N ALA A 295 44.44 -7.26 -27.54
CA ALA A 295 44.87 -7.95 -28.75
C ALA A 295 44.17 -7.29 -29.93
#